data_AF-X1CYG6-F1
#
_entry.id   AF-X1CYG6-F1
#
_cell.length_a   1.000
_cell.length_b   1.000
_cell.length_c   1.000
_cell.angle_alpha   90.00
_cell.angle_beta   90.00
_cell.angle_gamma   90.00
#
_symmetry.space_group_name_H-M   'P 1'
#
loop_
_entity.id
_entity.type
_entity.pdbx_description
1 polymer ?
#
loop_
_entity_poly.entity_id
_entity_poly.type
_entity_poly.pdbx_seq_one_letter_code
_entity_poly.pdbx_strand_id
1 'polypeptide(L)' 'VMKCVEDGILPKEAAEDILIIVNVFVHPSASARKRVFINNFKATRNAIRKAMEGLPTVDDGIENAESARHPFRNDP' A
#
# COMPACT_ATOMS: atom_id res chain seq x y z
N VAL A 1 -3.07 2.66 9.86
CA VAL A 1 -1.86 3.11 10.58
C VAL A 1 -1.77 2.46 11.96
N MET A 2 -2.66 2.77 12.91
CA MET A 2 -2.57 2.19 14.27
C MET A 2 -2.51 0.66 14.30
N LYS A 3 -3.27 -0.03 13.43
CA LYS A 3 -3.19 -1.49 13.33
C LYS A 3 -1.81 -1.99 12.87
N CYS A 4 -1.03 -1.20 12.13
CA CYS A 4 0.35 -1.52 11.79
C CYS A 4 1.27 -1.37 13.01
N VAL A 5 1.01 -0.41 13.92
CA VAL A 5 1.74 -0.25 15.17
C VAL A 5 1.44 -1.41 16.13
N GLU A 6 0.16 -1.72 16.31
CA GLU A 6 -0.29 -2.83 17.17
C GLU A 6 0.31 -4.16 16.71
N ASP A 7 0.36 -4.39 15.39
CA ASP A 7 0.90 -5.62 14.81
C ASP A 7 2.42 -5.59 14.63
N GLY A 8 3.11 -4.55 15.11
CA GLY A 8 4.58 -4.44 15.08
C GLY A 8 5.20 -4.16 13.70
N ILE A 9 4.39 -3.95 12.65
CA ILE A 9 4.89 -3.55 11.33
C ILE A 9 5.54 -2.16 11.40
N LEU A 10 4.93 -1.25 12.17
CA LEU A 10 5.51 0.04 12.49
C LEU A 10 5.98 -0.01 13.97
N PRO A 11 7.29 0.05 14.26
CA PRO A 11 7.78 0.05 15.62
C PRO A 11 7.14 1.18 16.43
N LYS A 12 6.65 0.86 17.63
CA LYS A 12 5.93 1.83 18.47
C LYS A 12 6.85 2.97 18.90
N GLU A 13 8.11 2.66 19.10
CA GLU A 13 9.17 3.58 19.52
C GLU A 13 9.44 4.64 18.46
N ALA A 14 9.26 4.31 17.18
CA ALA A 14 9.46 5.23 16.07
C ALA A 14 8.15 5.91 15.62
N ALA A 15 6.99 5.47 16.12
CA ALA A 15 5.69 5.94 15.62
C ALA A 15 5.45 7.44 15.87
N GLU A 16 6.04 8.01 16.92
CA GLU A 16 5.94 9.45 17.24
C GLU A 16 6.92 10.30 16.40
N ASP A 17 7.96 9.69 15.82
CA ASP A 17 9.02 10.37 15.07
C ASP A 17 8.86 10.25 13.54
N ILE A 18 7.87 9.48 13.08
CA ILE A 18 7.66 9.18 11.65
C ILE A 18 6.46 9.98 11.12
N LEU A 19 6.67 10.69 10.01
CA LEU A 19 5.60 11.27 9.20
C LEU A 19 5.15 10.27 8.12
N ILE A 20 3.85 9.99 8.06
CA ILE A 20 3.24 9.19 7.00
C ILE A 20 2.39 10.09 6.10
N ILE A 21 2.77 10.19 4.83
CA ILE A 21 1.97 10.86 3.80
C ILE A 21 1.19 9.81 3.02
N VAL A 22 -0.13 9.84 3.09
CA VAL A 22 -1.00 8.88 2.40
C VAL A 22 -1.78 9.60 1.31
N ASN A 23 -1.55 9.19 0.05
CA ASN A 23 -2.41 9.58 -1.06
C ASN A 23 -3.42 8.45 -1.32
N VAL A 24 -4.71 8.77 -1.26
CA VAL A 24 -5.80 7.81 -1.38
C VAL A 24 -6.57 8.08 -2.66
N PHE A 25 -6.70 7.04 -3.49
CA PHE A 25 -7.54 7.10 -4.69
C PHE A 25 -8.92 6.48 -4.42
N VAL A 26 -9.98 7.24 -4.70
CA VAL A 26 -11.36 6.75 -4.72
C VAL A 26 -12.00 7.20 -6.02
N HIS A 27 -12.46 6.25 -6.83
CA HIS A 27 -13.13 6.55 -8.09
C HIS A 27 -14.44 7.33 -7.82
N PRO A 28 -14.78 8.37 -8.61
CA PRO A 28 -15.99 9.19 -8.38
C PRO A 28 -17.31 8.40 -8.34
N SER A 29 -17.40 7.27 -9.06
CA SER A 29 -18.59 6.41 -9.06
C SER A 29 -18.68 5.44 -7.87
N ALA A 30 -17.71 5.44 -6.96
CA ALA A 30 -17.69 4.51 -5.83
C ALA A 30 -18.79 4.84 -4.82
N SER A 31 -19.83 4.00 -4.74
CA SER A 31 -20.96 4.19 -3.83
C SER A 31 -20.91 3.30 -2.57
N ALA A 32 -20.16 2.19 -2.63
CA ALA A 32 -20.09 1.21 -1.54
C ALA A 32 -19.06 1.62 -0.47
N ARG A 33 -19.47 2.49 0.47
CA ARG A 33 -18.61 3.01 1.55
C ARG A 33 -17.81 1.94 2.31
N LYS A 34 -18.44 0.81 2.64
CA LYS A 34 -17.76 -0.32 3.31
C LYS A 34 -16.61 -0.89 2.48
N ARG A 35 -16.78 -1.01 1.15
CA ARG A 35 -15.71 -1.48 0.26
C ARG A 35 -14.60 -0.45 0.12
N VAL A 36 -14.94 0.83 0.00
CA VAL A 36 -13.94 1.91 -0.01
C VAL A 36 -13.08 1.87 1.24
N PHE A 37 -13.68 1.73 2.42
CA PHE A 37 -12.93 1.60 3.66
C PHE A 37 -12.03 0.36 3.68
N ILE A 38 -12.59 -0.82 3.40
CA ILE A 38 -11.83 -2.08 3.47
C ILE A 38 -10.67 -2.10 2.47
N ASN A 39 -10.89 -1.61 1.24
CA ASN A 39 -9.86 -1.59 0.21
C ASN A 39 -8.72 -0.65 0.59
N ASN A 40 -9.04 0.57 1.04
CA ASN A 40 -8.01 1.53 1.46
C ASN A 40 -7.30 1.09 2.74
N PHE A 41 -8.01 0.47 3.68
CA PHE A 41 -7.38 -0.12 4.86
C PHE A 41 -6.33 -1.17 4.49
N LYS A 42 -6.69 -2.12 3.61
CA LYS A 42 -5.78 -3.17 3.13
C LYS A 42 -4.62 -2.58 2.31
N ALA A 43 -4.90 -1.66 1.40
CA ALA A 43 -3.90 -1.04 0.54
C ALA A 43 -2.87 -0.25 1.35
N THR A 44 -3.33 0.64 2.24
CA THR A 44 -2.43 1.45 3.10
C THR A 44 -1.60 0.58 4.03
N ARG A 45 -2.19 -0.45 4.64
CA ARG A 45 -1.45 -1.39 5.49
C ARG A 45 -0.35 -2.11 4.70
N ASN A 46 -0.68 -2.59 3.50
CA ASN A 46 0.30 -3.27 2.66
C ASN A 46 1.41 -2.32 2.18
N ALA A 47 1.08 -1.07 1.85
CA ALA A 47 2.05 -0.05 1.47
C ALA A 47 3.03 0.25 2.62
N ILE A 48 2.52 0.43 3.85
CA ILE A 48 3.37 0.65 5.03
C ILE A 48 4.30 -0.54 5.24
N ARG A 49 3.77 -1.77 5.20
CA ARG A 49 4.59 -2.98 5.37
C ARG A 49 5.71 -3.05 4.33
N LYS A 50 5.39 -2.87 3.05
CA LYS A 50 6.37 -2.86 1.97
C LYS A 50 7.43 -1.76 2.14
N ALA A 51 7.03 -0.57 2.57
CA ALA A 51 7.96 0.51 2.86
C ALA A 51 8.92 0.16 4.02
N MET A 52 8.42 -0.45 5.09
CA MET A 52 9.23 -0.89 6.22
C MET A 52 10.16 -2.07 5.86
N GLU A 53 9.73 -2.94 4.94
CA GLU A 53 10.51 -4.07 4.42
C GLU A 53 11.51 -3.66 3.31
N GLY A 54 11.42 -2.43 2.78
CA GLY A 54 12.24 -1.99 1.66
C GLY A 54 11.90 -2.67 0.34
N LEU A 55 10.64 -3.09 0.14
CA LEU A 55 10.19 -3.86 -1.01
C LEU A 55 9.21 -3.10 -1.92
N PRO A 56 9.16 -3.42 -3.22
CA PRO A 56 10.12 -4.26 -3.93
C PRO A 56 11.50 -3.58 -4.03
N THR A 57 12.56 -4.37 -4.15
CA THR A 57 13.88 -3.83 -4.46
C THR A 57 13.95 -3.40 -5.93
N VAL A 58 15.00 -2.67 -6.29
CA VAL A 58 15.27 -2.30 -7.70
C VAL A 58 15.46 -3.56 -8.54
N ASP A 59 16.21 -4.53 -8.03
CA ASP A 59 16.48 -5.78 -8.74
C ASP A 59 15.20 -6.60 -8.96
N ASP A 60 14.34 -6.73 -7.94
CA ASP A 60 13.01 -7.36 -8.08
C ASP A 60 12.19 -6.66 -9.18
N GLY A 61 12.25 -5.33 -9.21
CA GLY A 61 11.56 -4.52 -10.20
C GLY A 61 12.06 -4.78 -11.63
N ILE A 62 13.37 -4.88 -11.82
CA ILE A 62 13.99 -5.17 -13.12
C ILE A 62 13.64 -6.59 -13.58
N GLU A 63 13.76 -7.58 -12.70
CA GLU A 63 13.47 -8.99 -13.01
C GLU A 63 12.00 -9.19 -13.45
N ASN A 64 11.07 -8.49 -12.79
CA ASN A 64 9.63 -8.66 -13.04
C ASN A 64 9.04 -7.67 -14.04
N ALA A 65 9.86 -6.78 -14.63
CA ALA A 65 9.37 -5.68 -15.47
C ALA A 65 8.59 -6.18 -16.71
N GLU A 66 9.05 -7.26 -17.34
CA GLU A 66 8.43 -7.81 -18.56
C GLU A 66 7.20 -8.68 -18.29
N SER A 67 7.16 -9.35 -17.14
CA SER A 67 6.07 -10.25 -16.75
C SER A 67 4.90 -9.53 -16.07
N ALA A 68 5.15 -8.33 -15.53
CA ALA A 68 4.15 -7.50 -14.90
C ALA A 68 3.04 -7.08 -15.89
N ARG A 69 1.78 -7.27 -15.48
CA ARG A 69 0.61 -6.88 -16.27
C ARG A 69 0.00 -5.59 -15.73
N HIS A 70 -0.09 -4.57 -16.58
CA HIS A 70 -0.73 -3.32 -16.24
C HIS A 70 -2.19 -3.32 -16.74
N PRO A 71 -3.18 -3.08 -15.85
CA PRO A 71 -4.60 -3.18 -16.20
C PRO A 71 -5.03 -2.35 -17.42
N PHE A 72 -4.44 -1.16 -17.64
CA PHE A 72 -4.77 -0.33 -18.81
C PHE A 72 -3.87 -0.57 -20.05
N ARG A 73 -2.89 -1.48 -19.95
CA ARG A 73 -2.00 -1.84 -21.08
C ARG A 73 -2.32 -3.22 -21.63
N ASN A 74 -2.63 -4.16 -20.74
CA ASN A 74 -2.67 -5.59 -21.04
C ASN A 74 -4.07 -6.18 -21.00
N ASP A 75 -5.02 -5.58 -20.27
CA ASP A 75 -6.41 -6.03 -20.25
C ASP A 75 -7.25 -5.14 -21.20
N PRO A 76 -8.19 -5.72 -21.98
CA PRO A 76 -9.02 -4.99 -22.94
C PRO A 76 -10.05 -4.06 -22.31
#